data_AF-X1GIV6-F1
#
_entry.id   AF-X1GIV6-F1
#
_cell.length_a   1.000
_cell.length_b   1.000
_cell.length_c   1.000
_cell.angle_alpha   90.00
_cell.angle_beta   90.00
_cell.angle_gamma   90.00
#
_symmetry.space_group_name_H-M   'P 1'
#
loop_
_entity.id
_entity.type
_entity.pdbx_description
1 polymer ?
#
loop_
_entity_poly.entity_id
_entity_poly.type
_entity_poly.pdbx_seq_one_letter_code
_entity_poly.pdbx_strand_id
1 'polypeptide(L)'
;GASGAIAGVLGAYLLLYPRAKVTTVIILGFFIRLIKIPAVVVLSFWIIYQFLYGISSLAVRTGEGGVAWFAHIGGFISGVILIKLFKLFVEKNI
;
A
#
# COMPACT_ATOMS: atom_id res chain seq x y z
N GLY A 1 10.78 1.72 10.02
CA GLY A 1 10.65 3.20 10.00
C GLY A 1 9.20 3.61 9.86
N ALA A 2 8.89 4.90 10.03
CA ALA A 2 7.51 5.42 10.02
C ALA A 2 6.72 5.07 8.75
N SER A 3 7.38 5.05 7.59
CA SER A 3 6.75 4.69 6.30
C SER A 3 6.19 3.27 6.25
N GLY A 4 6.78 2.32 6.98
CA GLY A 4 6.25 0.96 7.13
C GLY A 4 4.95 0.91 7.92
N ALA A 5 4.83 1.74 8.97
CA ALA A 5 3.58 1.86 9.73
C ALA A 5 2.47 2.47 8.86
N ILE A 6 2.80 3.48 8.04
CA ILE A 6 1.87 4.05 7.04
C ILE A 6 1.42 2.97 6.06
N ALA A 7 2.35 2.12 5.57
CA ALA A 7 1.99 0.99 4.71
C ALA A 7 0.99 0.04 5.40
N GLY A 8 1.13 -0.20 6.70
CA GLY A 8 0.15 -0.96 7.47
C GLY A 8 -1.22 -0.30 7.54
N VAL A 9 -1.29 1.01 7.75
CA VAL A 9 -2.57 1.74 7.69
C VAL A 9 -3.19 1.62 6.29
N LEU A 10 -2.40 1.69 5.22
CA LEU A 10 -2.88 1.50 3.84
C LEU A 10 -3.40 0.09 3.59
N GLY A 11 -2.73 -0.94 4.12
CA GLY A 11 -3.20 -2.32 4.06
C GLY A 11 -4.55 -2.52 4.75
N ALA A 12 -4.70 -1.95 5.95
CA ALA A 12 -5.98 -1.94 6.66
C ALA A 12 -7.07 -1.19 5.88
N TYR A 13 -6.72 -0.01 5.33
CA TYR A 13 -7.62 0.83 4.55
C TYR A 13 -8.13 0.12 3.29
N LEU A 14 -7.27 -0.61 2.57
CA LEU A 14 -7.66 -1.38 1.40
C LEU A 14 -8.77 -2.39 1.73
N LEU A 15 -8.63 -3.12 2.84
CA LEU A 15 -9.58 -4.15 3.23
C LEU A 15 -10.92 -3.54 3.65
N LEU A 16 -10.89 -2.43 4.39
CA LEU A 16 -12.11 -1.76 4.88
C LEU A 16 -12.84 -0.97 3.79
N TYR A 17 -12.09 -0.28 2.92
CA TYR A 17 -12.62 0.72 2.00
C TYR A 17 -12.15 0.52 0.55
N PRO A 18 -12.33 -0.68 -0.05
CA PRO A 18 -11.80 -0.97 -1.39
C PRO A 18 -12.37 -0.06 -2.49
N ARG A 19 -13.59 0.46 -2.29
CA ARG A 19 -14.30 1.34 -3.24
C ARG A 19 -14.12 2.84 -2.95
N ALA A 20 -13.36 3.21 -1.91
CA ALA A 20 -13.11 4.61 -1.62
C ALA A 20 -12.38 5.29 -2.79
N LYS A 21 -12.76 6.53 -3.11
CA LYS A 21 -12.25 7.25 -4.27
C LYS A 21 -11.01 8.05 -3.89
N VAL A 22 -9.86 7.67 -4.41
CA VAL A 22 -8.58 8.38 -4.28
C VAL A 22 -8.42 9.35 -5.44
N THR A 23 -8.29 10.64 -5.13
CA THR A 23 -7.97 11.66 -6.13
C THR A 23 -6.53 11.44 -6.60
N THR A 24 -6.38 11.09 -7.86
CA THR A 24 -5.10 10.71 -8.47
C THR A 24 -4.79 11.65 -9.63
N VAL A 25 -3.56 12.12 -9.70
CA VAL A 25 -3.05 12.88 -10.85
C VAL A 25 -2.64 11.88 -11.92
N ILE A 26 -3.19 12.01 -13.12
CA ILE A 26 -2.71 11.33 -14.31
C ILE A 26 -2.03 12.34 -15.21
N ILE A 27 -0.78 12.04 -15.58
CA ILE A 27 0.06 12.83 -16.48
C ILE A 27 0.22 12.02 -17.78
N LEU A 28 -0.34 12.53 -18.88
CA LEU A 28 -0.22 11.97 -20.23
C LEU A 28 0.44 13.01 -21.14
N GLY A 29 1.77 13.12 -21.05
CA GLY A 29 2.53 14.18 -21.73
C GLY A 29 2.15 15.57 -21.20
N PHE A 30 1.64 16.45 -22.07
CA PHE A 30 1.18 17.79 -21.68
C PHE A 30 -0.22 17.81 -21.04
N PHE A 31 -0.93 16.68 -21.00
CA PHE A 31 -2.25 16.60 -20.39
C PHE A 31 -2.16 16.13 -18.93
N ILE A 32 -2.48 17.02 -18.00
CA ILE A 32 -2.59 16.73 -16.57
C ILE A 32 -4.07 16.70 -16.18
N ARG A 33 -4.55 15.60 -15.59
CA ARG A 33 -5.92 15.48 -15.09
C ARG A 33 -5.96 14.91 -13.69
N LEU A 34 -6.88 15.42 -12.88
CA LEU A 34 -7.27 14.83 -11.60
C LEU A 34 -8.45 13.89 -11.84
N ILE A 35 -8.28 12.60 -11.57
CA ILE A 35 -9.36 11.62 -11.64
C ILE A 35 -9.52 10.88 -10.32
N LYS A 36 -10.72 10.37 -10.06
CA LYS A 36 -11.02 9.59 -8.85
C LYS A 36 -10.91 8.11 -9.16
N ILE A 37 -9.93 7.44 -8.59
CA ILE A 37 -9.67 6.01 -8.79
C ILE A 37 -10.02 5.25 -7.50
N PRO A 38 -10.69 4.08 -7.58
CA PRO A 38 -10.92 3.25 -6.40
C PRO A 38 -9.62 2.88 -5.68
N ALA A 39 -9.64 2.90 -4.34
CA ALA A 39 -8.50 2.56 -3.50
C ALA A 39 -7.95 1.17 -3.80
N VAL A 40 -8.80 0.20 -4.16
CA VAL A 40 -8.35 -1.12 -4.59
C VAL A 40 -7.41 -1.06 -5.77
N VAL A 41 -7.66 -0.22 -6.78
CA VAL A 41 -6.79 -0.11 -7.94
C VAL A 41 -5.48 0.57 -7.55
N VAL A 42 -5.56 1.69 -6.84
CA VAL A 42 -4.36 2.48 -6.47
C VAL A 42 -3.44 1.69 -5.53
N LEU A 43 -3.99 1.08 -4.49
CA LEU A 43 -3.19 0.39 -3.47
C LEU A 43 -2.71 -0.98 -3.94
N SER A 44 -3.50 -1.71 -4.75
CA SER A 44 -3.01 -2.95 -5.38
C SER A 44 -1.88 -2.66 -6.38
N PHE A 45 -1.99 -1.61 -7.19
CA PHE A 45 -0.89 -1.18 -8.04
C PHE A 45 0.36 -0.83 -7.22
N TRP A 46 0.18 -0.04 -6.16
CA TRP A 46 1.28 0.38 -5.29
C TRP A 46 1.99 -0.82 -4.64
N ILE A 47 1.27 -1.78 -4.05
CA ILE A 47 1.93 -2.93 -3.40
C ILE A 47 2.62 -3.86 -4.40
N ILE A 48 2.07 -4.01 -5.61
CA ILE A 48 2.74 -4.74 -6.70
C ILE A 48 4.05 -4.05 -7.07
N TYR A 49 4.04 -2.72 -7.20
CA TYR A 49 5.24 -1.93 -7.42
C TYR A 49 6.27 -2.14 -6.29
N GLN A 50 5.86 -2.12 -5.02
CA GLN A 50 6.76 -2.39 -3.89
C GLN A 50 7.41 -3.79 -4.00
N PHE A 51 6.65 -4.80 -4.41
CA PHE A 51 7.14 -6.17 -4.55
C PHE A 51 8.14 -6.31 -5.70
N LEU A 52 7.81 -5.77 -6.88
CA LEU A 52 8.70 -5.82 -8.06
C LEU A 52 10.03 -5.13 -7.79
N TYR A 53 10.01 -3.92 -7.22
CA TYR A 53 11.23 -3.17 -6.90
C TYR A 53 11.96 -3.73 -5.67
N GLY A 54 11.23 -4.34 -4.73
CA GLY A 54 11.82 -5.09 -3.63
C GLY A 54 12.66 -6.26 -4.14
N ILE A 55 12.14 -7.04 -5.09
CA ILE A 55 12.91 -8.14 -5.70
C ILE A 55 14.09 -7.60 -6.52
N SER A 56 13.90 -6.56 -7.34
CA SER A 56 15.00 -6.00 -8.14
C SER A 56 16.12 -5.43 -7.27
N SER A 57 15.78 -4.90 -6.09
CA SER A 57 16.76 -4.39 -5.12
C SER A 57 17.69 -5.47 -4.55
N LEU A 58 17.30 -6.75 -4.62
CA LEU A 58 18.17 -7.86 -4.21
C LEU A 58 19.28 -8.13 -5.22
N ALA A 59 19.03 -7.85 -6.51
CA ALA A 59 20.00 -8.07 -7.59
C ALA A 59 21.07 -6.97 -7.65
N VAL A 60 20.77 -5.77 -7.15
CA VAL A 60 21.67 -4.62 -7.15
C VAL A 60 22.12 -4.36 -5.71
N ARG A 61 23.38 -4.70 -5.40
CA ARG A 61 24.01 -4.33 -4.12
C ARG A 61 24.39 -2.85 -4.15
N THR A 62 23.42 -1.94 -4.21
CA THR A 62 23.68 -0.53 -3.91
C THR A 62 23.93 -0.39 -2.42
N GLY A 63 25.14 0.03 -2.05
CA GLY A 63 25.47 0.42 -0.69
C GLY A 63 24.47 1.46 -0.17
N GLU A 64 24.19 1.36 1.13
CA GLU A 64 23.30 2.14 2.01
C GLU A 64 22.65 3.41 1.43
N GLY A 65 21.31 3.52 1.55
CA GLY A 65 20.52 4.71 1.16
C GLY A 65 19.26 4.46 0.33
N GLY A 66 18.90 3.19 0.07
CA GLY A 66 17.75 2.82 -0.77
C GLY A 66 16.38 2.80 -0.07
N VAL A 67 15.31 2.79 -0.86
CA VAL A 67 13.94 2.64 -0.38
C VAL A 67 13.77 1.31 0.37
N ALA A 68 13.15 1.35 1.55
CA ALA A 68 12.92 0.17 2.39
C ALA A 68 11.72 -0.67 1.90
N TRP A 69 11.81 -1.25 0.69
CA TRP A 69 10.75 -2.00 0.01
C TRP A 69 10.11 -3.07 0.90
N PHE A 70 10.92 -3.92 1.54
CA PHE A 70 10.42 -5.00 2.39
C PHE A 70 9.73 -4.51 3.67
N ALA A 71 10.13 -3.35 4.21
CA ALA A 71 9.44 -2.75 5.36
C ALA A 71 8.02 -2.29 4.98
N HIS A 72 7.84 -1.78 3.77
CA HIS A 72 6.51 -1.42 3.25
C HIS A 72 5.65 -2.66 2.99
N ILE A 73 6.21 -3.71 2.39
CA ILE A 73 5.50 -4.97 2.12
C ILE A 73 5.05 -5.60 3.44
N GLY A 74 5.97 -5.76 4.40
CA GLY A 74 5.67 -6.30 5.72
C GLY A 74 4.62 -5.47 6.45
N GLY A 75 4.79 -4.14 6.48
CA GLY A 75 3.83 -3.22 7.06
C GLY A 75 2.42 -3.40 6.50
N PHE A 76 2.28 -3.39 5.17
CA PHE A 76 1.00 -3.57 4.47
C PHE A 76 0.32 -4.89 4.83
N ILE A 77 1.05 -6.01 4.79
CA ILE A 77 0.52 -7.33 5.14
C ILE A 77 0.09 -7.37 6.61
N SER A 78 0.92 -6.87 7.52
CA SER A 78 0.56 -6.78 8.95
C SER A 78 -0.71 -5.96 9.15
N GLY A 79 -0.87 -4.84 8.44
CA GLY A 79 -2.08 -4.02 8.46
C GLY A 79 -3.35 -4.77 8.03
N VAL A 80 -3.27 -5.50 6.91
CA VAL A 80 -4.38 -6.35 6.42
C VAL A 80 -4.77 -7.42 7.44
N ILE A 81 -3.78 -8.09 8.04
CA ILE A 81 -4.01 -9.15 9.03
C ILE A 81 -4.64 -8.56 10.30
N LEU A 82 -4.03 -7.52 10.86
CA LEU A 82 -4.49 -6.91 12.11
C LEU A 82 -5.91 -6.36 11.98
N ILE A 83 -6.25 -5.68 10.88
CA ILE A 83 -7.60 -5.15 10.73
C ILE A 83 -8.65 -6.26 10.60
N LYS A 84 -8.29 -7.38 9.96
CA LYS A 84 -9.17 -8.54 9.86
C LYS A 84 -9.42 -9.15 11.23
N LEU A 85 -8.38 -9.27 12.06
CA LEU A 85 -8.51 -9.77 13.44
C LEU A 85 -9.37 -8.83 14.30
N PHE A 86 -9.16 -7.52 14.22
CA PHE A 86 -9.96 -6.55 14.97
C PHE A 86 -11.42 -6.53 14.53
N LYS A 87 -11.69 -6.60 13.22
CA LYS A 87 -13.05 -6.69 12.71
C LYS A 87 -13.77 -7.94 13.24
N LEU A 88 -13.10 -9.10 13.19
CA LEU A 88 -13.65 -10.36 13.73
C LEU A 88 -13.87 -10.30 15.24
N PHE A 89 -12.98 -9.64 15.99
CA PHE A 89 -13.13 -9.46 17.42
C PHE A 89 -14.35 -8.57 17.74
N VAL A 90 -14.51 -7.45 17.05
CA VAL A 90 -15.64 -6.53 17.25
C VAL A 90 -16.97 -7.21 16.90
N GLU A 91 -17.05 -7.91 15.76
CA GLU A 91 -18.26 -8.62 15.32
C GLU A 91 -18.70 -9.75 16.27
N LYS A 92 -17.79 -10.31 17.07
CA LYS A 92 -18.12 -11.36 18.05
C LYS A 92 -18.59 -10.82 19.41
N ASN A 93 -18.34 -9.55 19.71
CA ASN A 93 -18.57 -8.95 21.02
C ASN A 93 -19.65 -7.86 21.01
N ILE A 94 -20.41 -7.75 19.91
CA ILE A 94 -21.61 -6.92 19.76
C ILE A 94 -22.76 -7.88 19.47
#